data_AF-A0ABD3WQJ2-F1
#
_entry.id   AF-A0ABD3WQJ2-F1
#
_cell.length_a   1.000
_cell.length_b   1.000
_cell.length_c   1.000
_cell.angle_alpha   90.00
_cell.angle_beta   90.00
_cell.angle_gamma   90.00
#
_symmetry.space_group_name_H-M   'P 1'
#
loop_
_entity.id
_entity.type
_entity.pdbx_description
1 polymer ?
#
loop_
_entity_poly.entity_id
_entity_poly.type
_entity_poly.pdbx_seq_one_letter_code
_entity_poly.pdbx_strand_id
1 'polypeptide(L)'
;MNSRKCKSLTLAQRFEVIKCAENNTSRASNNNNPSQKRKRGGASEDVKEALLKWFAQARSRQIPIYGLLLLEKTNQLANGSGLHDFNATNGWLERCKTRNGIQFKRQHDKKQDADDSGSERWITDVLPEILKDHQPKDIFNADENWLY
;
A
#
# COMPACT_ATOMS: atom_id res chain seq x y z
N MET A 1 -22.14 -15.95 0.03
CA MET A 1 -21.76 -14.63 -0.52
C MET A 1 -21.50 -13.66 0.63
N ASN A 2 -20.27 -13.57 1.13
CA ASN A 2 -19.93 -12.62 2.20
C ASN A 2 -19.19 -11.42 1.61
N SER A 3 -19.96 -10.35 1.37
CA SER A 3 -19.45 -9.04 0.99
C SER A 3 -18.60 -8.48 2.13
N ARG A 4 -17.28 -8.45 1.93
CA ARG A 4 -16.35 -7.87 2.91
C ARG A 4 -16.53 -6.36 2.88
N LYS A 5 -17.21 -5.82 3.90
CA LYS A 5 -17.26 -4.38 4.16
C LYS A 5 -15.82 -3.87 4.32
N CYS A 6 -15.38 -3.01 3.40
CA CYS A 6 -14.18 -2.20 3.59
C CYS A 6 -14.36 -1.41 4.89
N LYS A 7 -13.61 -1.75 5.94
CA LYS A 7 -13.56 -0.95 7.17
C LYS A 7 -12.93 0.39 6.78
N SER A 8 -13.74 1.44 6.67
CA SER A 8 -13.23 2.79 6.40
C SER A 8 -12.47 3.27 7.63
N LEU A 9 -11.21 3.68 7.44
CA LEU A 9 -10.44 4.32 8.51
C LEU A 9 -11.18 5.58 8.96
N THR A 10 -11.34 5.70 10.27
CA THR A 10 -11.97 6.87 10.91
C THR A 10 -11.12 8.11 10.73
N LEU A 11 -11.74 9.30 10.78
CA LEU A 11 -11.07 10.59 10.55
C LEU A 11 -9.85 10.76 11.47
N ALA A 12 -9.96 10.37 12.74
CA ALA A 12 -8.88 10.42 13.72
C ALA A 12 -7.71 9.49 13.36
N GLN A 13 -7.99 8.25 12.90
CA GLN A 13 -6.96 7.33 12.44
C GLN A 13 -6.22 7.85 11.19
N ARG A 14 -6.92 8.59 10.32
CA ARG A 14 -6.28 9.27 9.18
C ARG A 14 -5.34 10.39 9.65
N PHE A 15 -5.75 11.18 10.64
CA PHE A 15 -4.93 12.24 11.22
C PHE A 15 -3.69 11.72 11.97
N GLU A 16 -3.79 10.62 12.70
CA GLU A 16 -2.65 10.01 13.40
C GLU A 16 -1.56 9.51 12.44
N VAL A 17 -1.97 8.88 11.33
CA VAL A 17 -1.04 8.43 10.28
C VAL A 17 -0.31 9.61 9.63
N ILE A 18 -0.99 10.76 9.46
CA ILE A 18 -0.41 11.97 8.89
C ILE A 18 0.67 12.57 9.81
N LYS A 19 0.47 12.51 11.12
CA LYS A 19 1.32 13.14 12.15
C LYS A 19 2.59 12.33 12.47
N CYS A 20 2.52 11.00 12.40
CA CYS A 20 3.65 10.13 12.74
C CYS A 20 4.87 10.26 11.78
N ALA A 21 4.70 10.81 10.59
CA ALA A 21 5.77 10.89 9.56
C ALA A 21 6.70 12.11 9.68
N GLU A 22 6.44 13.06 10.59
CA GLU A 22 7.11 14.36 10.61
C GLU A 22 8.48 14.38 11.33
N ASN A 23 8.89 13.28 11.96
CA ASN A 23 10.17 13.20 12.68
C ASN A 23 11.24 12.47 11.84
N ASN A 24 12.19 13.27 11.33
CA ASN A 24 13.58 12.96 10.94
C ASN A 24 13.93 13.21 9.45
N THR A 25 14.70 14.29 9.24
CA THR A 25 15.24 14.77 7.97
C THR A 25 16.61 14.14 7.71
N SER A 26 16.69 13.02 7.00
CA SER A 26 17.91 12.63 6.25
C SER A 26 17.74 11.31 5.48
N ARG A 27 17.52 11.44 4.17
CA ARG A 27 18.00 10.58 3.04
C ARG A 27 17.05 10.72 1.86
N ALA A 28 17.45 11.57 0.91
CA ALA A 28 16.79 11.69 -0.37
C ALA A 28 17.25 10.55 -1.29
N SER A 29 16.32 9.68 -1.71
CA SER A 29 16.54 8.79 -2.86
C SER A 29 16.01 9.49 -4.11
N ASN A 30 16.90 9.75 -5.08
CA ASN A 30 16.55 10.38 -6.35
C ASN A 30 15.70 9.43 -7.21
N ASN A 31 14.38 9.49 -7.08
CA ASN A 31 13.43 8.83 -7.97
C ASN A 31 13.21 9.68 -9.24
N ASN A 32 14.25 9.85 -10.05
CA ASN A 32 14.14 10.49 -11.35
C ASN A 32 13.74 9.44 -12.39
N ASN A 33 12.63 9.67 -13.09
CA ASN A 33 12.24 8.84 -14.21
C ASN A 33 13.19 9.11 -15.39
N PRO A 34 13.93 8.11 -15.90
CA PRO A 34 14.94 8.29 -16.96
C PRO A 34 14.34 8.79 -18.29
N SER A 35 13.02 8.67 -18.48
CA SER A 35 12.32 9.19 -19.67
C SER A 35 12.00 10.69 -19.63
N GLN A 36 12.29 11.38 -18.52
CA GLN A 36 11.94 12.79 -18.36
C GLN A 36 12.92 13.72 -19.11
N LYS A 37 12.50 14.20 -20.29
CA LYS A 37 13.33 15.08 -21.15
C LYS A 37 13.44 16.55 -20.71
N ARG A 38 12.55 17.04 -19.82
CA ARG A 38 12.56 18.44 -19.33
C ARG A 38 12.14 18.54 -17.86
N LYS A 39 12.82 19.37 -17.07
CA LYS A 39 12.35 19.82 -15.76
C LYS A 39 11.47 21.06 -15.96
N ARG A 40 10.28 21.07 -15.35
CA ARG A 40 9.44 22.28 -15.29
C ARG A 40 9.68 22.91 -13.93
N GLY A 41 10.24 24.11 -13.90
CA GLY A 41 10.41 24.89 -12.67
C GLY A 41 9.13 25.68 -12.38
N GLY A 42 8.69 25.66 -11.12
CA GLY A 42 7.56 26.43 -10.63
C GLY A 42 7.18 25.99 -9.22
N ALA A 43 6.44 26.81 -8.49
CA ALA A 43 6.09 26.55 -7.09
C ALA A 43 5.28 25.24 -6.85
N SER A 44 4.61 24.73 -7.88
CA SER A 44 3.98 23.40 -7.84
C SER A 44 4.97 22.23 -7.85
N GLU A 45 6.22 22.46 -8.26
CA GLU A 45 7.30 21.48 -8.24
C GLU A 45 7.87 21.31 -6.83
N ASP A 46 7.97 22.39 -6.06
CA ASP A 46 8.43 22.37 -4.66
C ASP A 46 7.47 21.54 -3.78
N VAL A 47 6.16 21.78 -3.94
CA VAL A 47 5.11 20.98 -3.27
C VAL A 47 5.19 19.51 -3.68
N LYS A 48 5.43 19.24 -4.97
CA LYS A 48 5.59 17.88 -5.48
C LYS A 48 6.82 17.19 -4.87
N GLU A 49 7.95 17.89 -4.77
CA GLU A 49 9.17 17.34 -4.17
C GLU A 49 8.98 17.03 -2.69
N ALA A 50 8.36 17.94 -1.95
CA ALA A 50 8.00 17.72 -0.54
C ALA A 50 7.07 16.51 -0.38
N LEU A 51 6.07 16.36 -1.25
CA LEU A 51 5.15 15.22 -1.26
C LEU A 51 5.88 13.90 -1.50
N LEU A 52 6.85 13.88 -2.44
CA LEU A 52 7.63 12.69 -2.74
C LEU A 52 8.53 12.27 -1.57
N LYS A 53 9.15 13.24 -0.89
CA LYS A 53 9.95 12.99 0.33
C LYS A 53 9.09 12.37 1.42
N TRP A 54 7.92 12.95 1.68
CA TRP A 54 6.97 12.41 2.64
C TRP A 54 6.48 10.99 2.26
N PHE A 55 6.17 10.78 0.97
CA PHE A 55 5.73 9.47 0.49
C PHE A 55 6.80 8.39 0.68
N ALA A 56 8.07 8.71 0.43
CA ALA A 56 9.18 7.80 0.65
C ALA A 56 9.34 7.42 2.14
N GLN A 57 9.15 8.38 3.05
CA GLN A 57 9.17 8.14 4.50
C GLN A 57 8.00 7.28 4.97
N ALA A 58 6.80 7.55 4.46
CA ALA A 58 5.62 6.75 4.81
C ALA A 58 5.78 5.30 4.28
N ARG A 59 6.40 5.13 3.11
CA ARG A 59 6.79 3.80 2.59
C ARG A 59 7.83 3.08 3.44
N SER A 60 8.86 3.78 3.94
CA SER A 60 9.87 3.15 4.80
C SER A 60 9.29 2.65 6.12
N ARG A 61 8.20 3.27 6.59
CA ARG A 61 7.45 2.88 7.79
C ARG A 61 6.36 1.83 7.51
N GLN A 62 6.27 1.30 6.29
CA GLN A 62 5.24 0.34 5.86
C GLN A 62 3.81 0.84 6.09
N ILE A 63 3.61 2.16 6.06
CA ILE A 63 2.28 2.76 6.25
C ILE A 63 1.49 2.62 4.94
N PRO A 64 0.26 2.09 4.97
CA PRO A 64 -0.62 2.08 3.81
C PRO A 64 -1.02 3.52 3.45
N ILE A 65 -0.62 3.98 2.26
CA ILE A 65 -0.94 5.33 1.77
C ILE A 65 -2.04 5.23 0.73
N TYR A 66 -3.15 5.92 0.98
CA TYR A 66 -4.29 6.00 0.07
C TYR A 66 -4.23 7.25 -0.79
N GLY A 67 -4.91 7.23 -1.95
CA GLY A 67 -4.96 8.38 -2.86
C GLY A 67 -5.53 9.65 -2.23
N LEU A 68 -6.59 9.53 -1.42
CA LEU A 68 -7.18 10.66 -0.69
C LEU A 68 -6.22 11.25 0.35
N LEU A 69 -5.48 10.38 1.05
CA LEU A 69 -4.47 10.80 2.03
C LEU A 69 -3.35 11.60 1.36
N LEU A 70 -2.93 11.16 0.17
CA LEU A 70 -1.93 11.84 -0.64
C LEU A 70 -2.41 13.22 -1.09
N LEU A 71 -3.70 13.35 -1.45
CA LEU A 71 -4.33 14.62 -1.81
C LEU A 71 -4.33 15.60 -0.63
N GLU A 72 -4.78 15.13 0.54
CA GLU A 72 -4.85 15.93 1.76
C GLU A 72 -3.45 16.40 2.21
N LYS A 73 -2.47 15.50 2.19
CA LYS A 73 -1.08 15.88 2.50
C LYS A 73 -0.51 16.86 1.48
N THR A 74 -0.87 16.74 0.20
CA THR A 74 -0.45 17.71 -0.83
C THR A 74 -0.97 19.11 -0.50
N ASN A 75 -2.24 19.23 -0.13
CA ASN A 75 -2.84 20.53 0.23
C ASN A 75 -2.20 21.10 1.51
N GLN A 76 -1.90 20.27 2.51
CA GLN A 76 -1.16 20.70 3.71
C GLN A 76 0.24 21.23 3.37
N LEU A 77 0.97 20.53 2.49
CA LEU A 77 2.30 20.94 2.04
C LEU A 77 2.25 22.22 1.21
N ALA A 78 1.22 22.40 0.40
CA ALA A 78 1.01 23.63 -0.37
C ALA A 78 0.74 24.83 0.54
N ASN A 79 -0.13 24.68 1.54
CA ASN A 79 -0.39 25.71 2.54
C ASN A 79 0.88 26.07 3.33
N GLY A 80 1.66 25.07 3.75
CA GLY A 80 2.94 25.30 4.44
C GLY A 80 4.01 25.96 3.57
N SER A 81 3.91 25.84 2.25
CA SER A 81 4.82 26.46 1.28
C SER A 81 4.36 27.86 0.84
N GLY A 82 3.27 28.39 1.40
CA GLY A 82 2.70 29.69 1.05
C GLY A 82 1.83 29.69 -0.21
N LEU A 83 1.52 28.53 -0.78
CA LEU A 83 0.62 28.37 -1.93
C LEU A 83 -0.81 28.10 -1.45
N HIS A 84 -1.48 29.12 -0.94
CA HIS A 84 -2.86 29.00 -0.46
C HIS A 84 -3.89 28.75 -1.57
N ASP A 85 -3.62 29.21 -2.79
CA ASP A 85 -4.51 29.00 -3.95
C ASP A 85 -4.30 27.65 -4.64
N PHE A 86 -3.30 26.89 -4.20
CA PHE A 86 -3.01 25.59 -4.79
C PHE A 86 -3.97 24.54 -4.24
N ASN A 87 -4.85 24.07 -5.12
CA ASN A 87 -5.68 22.91 -4.84
C ASN A 87 -5.18 21.70 -5.63
N ALA A 88 -4.75 20.67 -4.91
CA ALA A 88 -4.37 19.40 -5.52
C ALA A 88 -5.62 18.75 -6.14
N THR A 89 -5.75 18.85 -7.46
CA THR A 89 -6.80 18.13 -8.19
C THR A 89 -6.42 16.66 -8.34
N ASN A 90 -7.44 15.80 -8.46
CA ASN A 90 -7.20 14.38 -8.75
C ASN A 90 -6.35 14.19 -10.02
N GLY A 91 -6.56 15.03 -11.05
CA GLY A 91 -5.77 15.00 -12.28
C GLY A 91 -4.30 15.41 -12.08
N TRP A 92 -4.02 16.36 -11.19
CA TRP A 92 -2.63 16.70 -10.82
C TRP A 92 -1.96 15.52 -10.11
N LEU A 93 -2.67 14.89 -9.19
CA LEU A 93 -2.18 13.76 -8.41
C LEU A 93 -1.89 12.54 -9.30
N GLU A 94 -2.77 12.19 -10.23
CA GLU A 94 -2.53 11.11 -11.20
C GLU A 94 -1.31 11.39 -12.08
N ARG A 95 -1.15 12.62 -12.59
CA ARG A 95 0.05 13.00 -13.35
C ARG A 95 1.32 12.92 -12.50
N CYS A 96 1.26 13.32 -11.23
CA CYS A 96 2.37 13.18 -10.29
C CYS A 96 2.75 11.70 -10.12
N LYS A 97 1.78 10.82 -9.91
CA LYS A 97 2.02 9.37 -9.77
C LYS A 97 2.68 8.79 -11.01
N THR A 98 2.12 9.06 -12.19
CA THR A 98 2.64 8.55 -13.47
C THR A 98 4.06 9.03 -13.74
N ARG A 99 4.37 10.29 -13.45
CA ARG A 99 5.71 10.85 -13.68
C ARG A 99 6.76 10.26 -12.75
N ASN A 100 6.40 10.06 -11.48
CA ASN A 100 7.31 9.61 -10.44
C ASN A 100 7.25 8.10 -10.18
N GLY A 101 6.53 7.34 -11.02
CA GLY A 101 6.42 5.88 -10.89
C GLY A 101 5.71 5.43 -9.61
N ILE A 102 4.89 6.27 -9.00
CA ILE A 102 4.18 5.93 -7.76
C ILE A 102 3.03 5.00 -8.11
N GLN A 103 3.20 3.72 -7.78
CA GLN A 103 2.14 2.73 -7.89
C GLN A 103 1.65 2.35 -6.50
N PHE A 104 0.35 2.50 -6.26
CA PHE A 104 -0.29 1.83 -5.14
C PHE A 104 -0.41 0.36 -5.50
N LYS A 105 0.58 -0.43 -5.10
CA LYS A 105 0.38 -1.87 -5.07
C LYS A 105 -0.74 -2.10 -4.08
N ARG A 106 -1.81 -2.80 -4.49
CA ARG A 106 -2.67 -3.44 -3.51
C ARG A 106 -1.72 -4.29 -2.69
N GLN A 107 -1.60 -4.01 -1.40
CA GLN A 107 -1.13 -5.02 -0.48
C GLN A 107 -2.21 -6.09 -0.54
N HIS A 108 -2.06 -7.02 -1.48
CA HIS A 108 -2.60 -8.34 -1.27
C HIS A 108 -1.92 -8.75 0.03
N ASP A 109 -2.72 -8.94 1.08
CA ASP A 109 -2.26 -9.36 2.38
C ASP A 109 -1.16 -10.40 2.14
N LYS A 110 0.10 -10.00 2.30
CA LYS A 110 1.08 -10.99 2.71
C LYS A 110 0.43 -11.48 3.99
N LYS A 111 -0.05 -12.73 3.98
CA LYS A 111 -0.28 -13.48 5.20
C LYS A 111 0.99 -13.27 6.02
N GLN A 112 0.96 -12.27 6.88
CA GLN A 112 1.84 -12.13 8.00
C GLN A 112 1.38 -13.32 8.85
N ASP A 113 2.24 -14.33 8.90
CA ASP A 113 1.95 -15.73 9.28
C ASP A 113 1.08 -16.52 8.30
N ALA A 114 1.72 -17.13 7.30
CA ALA A 114 1.62 -18.58 7.29
C ALA A 114 2.55 -19.05 8.40
N ASP A 115 1.99 -19.31 9.58
CA ASP A 115 2.73 -19.94 10.66
C ASP A 115 3.11 -21.34 10.16
N ASP A 116 4.35 -21.51 9.71
CA ASP A 116 4.85 -22.81 9.26
C ASP A 116 4.66 -23.86 10.38
N SER A 117 4.76 -23.45 11.65
CA SER A 117 4.52 -24.35 12.79
C SER A 117 3.06 -24.82 12.91
N GLY A 118 2.10 -23.94 12.61
CA GLY A 118 0.68 -24.29 12.52
C GLY A 118 0.38 -25.26 11.37
N SER A 119 1.11 -25.14 10.26
CA SER A 119 0.99 -26.06 9.13
C SER A 119 1.59 -27.45 9.44
N GLU A 120 2.75 -27.50 10.09
CA GLU A 120 3.38 -28.75 10.53
C GLU A 120 2.53 -29.48 11.56
N ARG A 121 1.96 -28.73 12.51
CA ARG A 121 1.04 -29.30 13.51
C ARG A 121 -0.21 -29.86 12.87
N TRP A 122 -0.78 -29.20 11.86
CA TRP A 122 -1.96 -29.71 11.16
C TRP A 122 -1.66 -31.01 10.39
N ILE A 123 -0.51 -31.09 9.73
CA ILE A 123 -0.06 -32.30 9.01
C ILE A 123 0.20 -33.47 9.97
N THR A 124 0.70 -33.18 11.17
CA THR A 124 1.14 -34.20 12.14
C THR A 124 0.01 -34.66 13.06
N ASP A 125 -0.83 -33.75 13.55
CA ASP A 125 -1.86 -34.05 14.55
C ASP A 125 -3.24 -34.29 13.92
N VAL A 126 -3.65 -33.43 12.99
CA VAL A 126 -5.05 -33.36 12.51
C VAL A 126 -5.26 -34.22 11.27
N LEU A 127 -4.34 -34.18 10.31
CA LEU A 127 -4.47 -34.92 9.06
C LEU A 127 -4.56 -36.46 9.28
N PRO A 128 -3.76 -37.09 10.16
CA PRO A 128 -3.85 -38.53 10.37
C PRO A 128 -5.15 -38.95 11.07
N GLU A 129 -5.75 -38.07 11.89
CA GLU A 129 -7.04 -38.33 12.53
C GLU A 129 -8.16 -38.37 11.48
N ILE A 130 -8.18 -37.41 10.56
CA ILE A 130 -9.15 -37.39 9.45
C ILE A 130 -8.95 -38.60 8.53
N LEU A 131 -7.71 -38.98 8.23
CA LEU A 131 -7.41 -40.10 7.33
C LEU A 131 -7.81 -41.48 7.91
N LYS A 132 -8.01 -41.61 9.23
CA LYS A 132 -8.49 -42.88 9.84
C LYS A 132 -9.92 -43.21 9.44
N ASP A 133 -10.74 -42.20 9.20
CA ASP A 133 -12.16 -42.36 8.88
C ASP A 133 -12.41 -42.58 7.37
N HIS A 134 -11.36 -42.50 6.55
CA HIS A 134 -11.45 -42.64 5.09
C HIS A 134 -10.65 -43.85 4.59
N GLN A 135 -11.21 -44.57 3.62
CA GLN A 135 -10.47 -45.66 2.98
C GLN A 135 -9.51 -45.09 1.94
N PRO A 136 -8.41 -45.80 1.57
CA PRO A 136 -7.47 -45.32 0.55
C PRO A 136 -8.12 -44.99 -0.80
N LYS A 137 -9.23 -45.65 -1.13
CA LYS A 137 -10.03 -45.38 -2.34
C LYS A 137 -10.80 -44.06 -2.33
N ASP A 138 -10.96 -43.44 -1.15
CA ASP A 138 -11.67 -42.17 -0.94
C ASP A 138 -10.69 -40.98 -0.88
N ILE A 139 -9.38 -41.24 -1.03
CA ILE A 139 -8.32 -40.22 -1.06
C ILE A 139 -8.01 -39.91 -2.52
N PHE A 140 -8.53 -38.80 -3.02
CA PHE A 140 -8.35 -38.38 -4.41
C PHE A 140 -7.18 -37.39 -4.52
N ASN A 141 -6.36 -37.56 -5.57
CA ASN A 141 -5.39 -36.53 -5.96
C ASN A 141 -6.15 -35.32 -6.53
N ALA A 142 -5.83 -34.10 -6.07
CA ALA A 142 -6.54 -32.88 -6.46
C ALA A 142 -6.24 -32.43 -7.91
N ASP A 143 -5.38 -33.15 -8.63
CA ASP A 143 -4.94 -32.84 -10.00
C ASP A 143 -6.00 -33.13 -11.08
N GLU A 144 -6.94 -34.04 -10.83
CA GLU A 144 -7.87 -34.55 -11.87
C GLU A 144 -9.35 -34.20 -11.62
N ASN A 145 -9.67 -33.17 -10.84
CA ASN A 145 -11.07 -32.75 -10.67
C ASN A 145 -11.28 -31.29 -11.07
N TRP A 146 -11.22 -31.03 -12.37
CA TRP A 146 -11.84 -29.85 -12.96
C TRP A 146 -12.43 -30.18 -14.34
N LEU A 147 -13.76 -30.06 -14.42
CA LEU A 147 -14.62 -30.02 -15.63
C LEU A 147 -15.11 -31.37 -16.19
N TYR A 148 -16.32 -31.73 -15.79
CA TYR A 148 -17.35 -32.26 -16.71
C TYR A 148 -18.41 -31.19 -16.93
#